data_AF-A0AA96HPK6-F1
#
_entry.id   AF-A0AA96HPK6-F1
#
_cell.length_a   1.000
_cell.length_b   1.000
_cell.length_c   1.000
_cell.angle_alpha   90.00
_cell.angle_beta   90.00
_cell.angle_gamma   90.00
#
_symmetry.space_group_name_H-M   'P 1'
#
loop_
_entity.id
_entity.type
_entity.pdbx_description
1 polymer ?
#
loop_
_entity_poly.entity_id
_entity_poly.type
_entity_poly.pdbx_seq_one_letter_code
_entity_poly.pdbx_strand_id
1 'polypeptide(L)'
;MNVNPIRYAVEAILKTLSESRHYEHFVVRGSVSTRDWMGEHARPFHDLDFLYTRQNHIDGLVDIFKELLKSSSKYGLTLDINKIDTQNIWEDSISPGIRLIVPFSIKEEINELQVDIAVGDPLSQPPIEIKFDTQFFDFFPIQTVTLEIATAWKLHGLFEHLNGPWQSKTLWDLYLFCRYNSLNKTHLLEAIKLAFSSRLDPLEILKRFVYGDFGQSKQSKRNWKSDFKKFHAKEFMDLSDVLNYLQGYFMPILNLENDGTLLTLTEVIEYRVNLLREMECDEARKKLKTLSRKVRVLPYKAYRTIQHIKGSRLGPSERSIDINKQHILTIETKQPSDKVVIQEKLDGSCVCAYRQGDDILALGRDGDLAYLSPNESRRLWANWVEKNTERFLALLQPGERAVGEWLAMAHGTRYKLHHEPFVLFDIFNQENREMEYLQMKNKANAQKFVTPKLIHIGAPCSLEKALAILDEGHHGSEDAPEGLVWRLERSGKVLFKAKYVYPNKLDGSLLTETTGKPSVWNWRPE
;
A
#
# COMPACT_ATOMS: atom_id res chain seq x y z
N MET A 1 13.52 0.94 -40.61
CA MET A 1 13.34 1.67 -39.34
C MET A 1 12.48 0.78 -38.44
N ASN A 2 12.94 0.48 -37.22
CA ASN A 2 12.11 -0.20 -36.23
C ASN A 2 10.97 0.76 -35.85
N VAL A 3 9.78 0.50 -36.38
CA VAL A 3 8.57 1.25 -36.03
C VAL A 3 8.20 0.85 -34.61
N ASN A 4 8.10 1.79 -33.68
CA ASN A 4 7.47 1.50 -32.39
C ASN A 4 5.96 1.36 -32.65
N PRO A 5 5.37 0.15 -32.59
CA PRO A 5 3.99 -0.08 -32.99
C PRO A 5 2.99 0.68 -32.11
N ILE A 6 3.30 0.84 -30.82
CA ILE A 6 2.48 1.61 -29.88
C ILE A 6 2.46 3.08 -30.26
N ARG A 7 3.63 3.66 -30.58
CA ARG A 7 3.72 5.06 -31.00
C ARG A 7 2.92 5.32 -32.27
N TYR A 8 3.05 4.44 -33.27
CA TYR A 8 2.26 4.53 -34.50
C TYR A 8 0.75 4.46 -34.23
N ALA A 9 0.32 3.53 -33.38
CA ALA A 9 -1.09 3.37 -33.03
C ALA A 9 -1.66 4.62 -32.33
N VAL A 10 -0.92 5.19 -31.37
CA VAL A 10 -1.32 6.42 -30.68
C VAL A 10 -1.44 7.59 -31.67
N GLU A 11 -0.45 7.79 -32.54
CA GLU A 11 -0.50 8.87 -33.55
C GLU A 11 -1.70 8.71 -34.49
N ALA A 12 -1.97 7.50 -34.98
CA ALA A 12 -3.11 7.22 -35.86
C ALA A 12 -4.47 7.44 -35.17
N ILE A 13 -4.60 7.05 -33.89
CA ILE A 13 -5.82 7.27 -33.10
C ILE A 13 -6.04 8.75 -32.86
N LEU A 14 -5.01 9.49 -32.45
CA LEU A 14 -5.10 10.94 -32.23
C LEU A 14 -5.36 11.71 -33.52
N LYS A 15 -4.74 11.31 -34.64
CA LYS A 15 -5.03 11.88 -35.96
C LYS A 15 -6.49 11.65 -36.33
N THR A 16 -7.02 10.45 -36.08
CA THR A 16 -8.45 10.14 -36.30
C THR A 16 -9.35 10.99 -35.42
N LEU A 17 -8.99 11.18 -34.14
CA LEU A 17 -9.73 12.03 -33.21
C LEU A 17 -9.78 13.49 -33.71
N SER A 18 -8.65 14.03 -34.18
CA SER A 18 -8.53 15.40 -34.70
C SER A 18 -9.45 15.70 -35.90
N GLU A 19 -9.88 14.65 -36.60
CA GLU A 19 -10.77 14.74 -37.78
C GLU A 19 -12.22 14.35 -37.44
N SER A 20 -12.49 13.99 -36.19
CA SER A 20 -13.79 13.49 -35.75
C SER A 20 -14.67 14.58 -35.16
N ARG A 21 -15.99 14.37 -35.21
CA ARG A 21 -16.99 15.21 -34.52
C ARG A 21 -16.83 15.24 -32.99
N HIS A 22 -16.01 14.36 -32.42
CA HIS A 22 -15.80 14.23 -30.99
C HIS A 22 -14.54 14.97 -30.50
N TYR A 23 -13.81 15.64 -31.39
CA TYR A 23 -12.54 16.32 -31.10
C TYR A 23 -12.58 17.17 -29.83
N GLU A 24 -13.57 18.06 -29.70
CA GLU A 24 -13.69 19.00 -28.57
C GLU A 24 -14.02 18.32 -27.23
N HIS A 25 -14.36 17.02 -27.24
CA HIS A 25 -14.77 16.29 -26.03
C HIS A 25 -13.68 15.41 -25.45
N PHE A 26 -12.60 15.15 -26.19
CA PHE A 26 -11.47 14.33 -25.75
C PHE A 26 -10.23 15.17 -25.56
N VAL A 27 -9.86 15.38 -24.30
CA VAL A 27 -8.67 16.15 -23.92
C VAL A 27 -7.56 15.16 -23.57
N VAL A 28 -6.47 15.19 -24.32
CA VAL A 28 -5.28 14.36 -24.08
C VAL A 28 -4.63 14.77 -22.76
N ARG A 29 -4.28 13.79 -21.94
CA ARG A 29 -3.53 13.98 -20.68
C ARG A 29 -2.38 12.98 -20.58
N GLY A 30 -1.71 12.98 -19.44
CA GLY A 30 -0.74 11.94 -19.10
C GLY A 30 0.53 11.97 -19.94
N SER A 31 1.10 10.79 -20.22
CA SER A 31 2.45 10.67 -20.78
C SER A 31 2.57 11.26 -22.20
N VAL A 32 1.47 11.29 -22.96
CA VAL A 32 1.45 11.78 -24.34
C VAL A 32 1.58 13.31 -24.40
N SER A 33 0.79 14.05 -23.62
CA SER A 33 0.82 15.53 -23.66
C SER A 33 1.96 16.15 -22.86
N THR A 34 2.56 15.38 -21.94
CA THR A 34 3.62 15.89 -21.06
C THR A 34 5.02 15.84 -21.66
N ARG A 35 5.18 15.14 -22.79
CA ARG A 35 6.47 14.97 -23.47
C ARG A 35 7.12 16.30 -23.83
N ASP A 36 6.37 17.23 -24.41
CA ASP A 36 6.90 18.53 -24.84
C ASP A 36 7.37 19.36 -23.65
N TRP A 37 6.73 19.20 -22.49
CA TRP A 37 7.10 19.88 -21.24
C TRP A 37 8.32 19.25 -20.54
N MET A 38 8.64 17.99 -20.87
CA MET A 38 9.79 17.27 -20.30
C MET A 38 11.02 17.28 -21.22
N GLY A 39 10.85 17.62 -22.50
CA GLY A 39 11.94 17.66 -23.48
C GLY A 39 12.70 16.34 -23.58
N GLU A 40 14.04 16.40 -23.51
CA GLU A 40 14.91 15.22 -23.57
C GLU A 40 14.75 14.24 -22.38
N HIS A 41 14.05 14.65 -21.32
CA HIS A 41 13.79 13.82 -20.13
C HIS A 41 12.46 13.06 -20.22
N ALA A 42 11.70 13.25 -21.31
CA ALA A 42 10.43 12.56 -21.53
C ALA A 42 10.65 11.04 -21.64
N ARG A 43 9.90 10.28 -20.85
CA ARG A 43 9.87 8.82 -20.95
C ARG A 43 9.02 8.40 -22.15
N PRO A 44 9.30 7.25 -22.78
CA PRO A 44 8.36 6.65 -23.73
C PRO A 44 6.98 6.47 -23.09
N PHE A 45 5.92 6.78 -23.85
CA PHE A 45 4.56 6.45 -23.45
C PHE A 45 4.20 5.06 -23.98
N HIS A 46 3.40 4.34 -23.20
CA HIS A 46 2.89 3.01 -23.52
C HIS A 46 1.36 2.95 -23.49
N ASP A 47 0.75 4.02 -23.00
CA ASP A 47 -0.66 4.22 -22.76
C ASP A 47 -1.11 5.54 -23.39
N LEU A 48 -2.42 5.66 -23.56
CA LEU A 48 -3.08 6.87 -24.01
C LEU A 48 -4.13 7.29 -22.99
N ASP A 49 -3.93 8.45 -22.37
CA ASP A 49 -4.85 8.97 -21.36
C ASP A 49 -5.70 10.12 -21.92
N PHE A 50 -7.01 10.06 -21.66
CA PHE A 50 -7.95 11.12 -22.00
C PHE A 50 -8.73 11.59 -20.77
N LEU A 51 -9.14 12.85 -20.83
CA LEU A 51 -10.30 13.37 -20.10
C LEU A 51 -11.43 13.58 -21.10
N TYR A 52 -12.57 12.95 -20.83
CA TYR A 52 -13.81 13.18 -21.54
C TYR A 52 -14.65 14.24 -20.82
N THR A 53 -14.94 15.35 -21.51
CA THR A 53 -15.48 16.57 -20.88
C THR A 53 -17.01 16.59 -20.76
N ARG A 54 -17.73 15.64 -21.38
CA ARG A 54 -19.21 15.57 -21.25
C ARG A 54 -19.60 14.80 -20.00
N GLN A 55 -20.34 15.45 -19.10
CA GLN A 55 -20.67 14.94 -17.75
C GLN A 55 -21.60 13.72 -17.70
N ASN A 56 -22.35 13.40 -18.77
CA ASN A 56 -23.49 12.46 -18.69
C ASN A 56 -23.41 11.19 -19.57
N HIS A 57 -22.21 10.78 -20.04
CA HIS A 57 -22.11 9.71 -21.05
C HIS A 57 -21.04 8.66 -20.76
N ILE A 58 -20.86 8.18 -19.52
CA ILE A 58 -20.14 6.89 -19.35
C ILE A 58 -20.87 5.83 -20.20
N ASP A 59 -22.21 5.83 -20.12
CA ASP A 59 -23.09 5.10 -21.01
C ASP A 59 -22.94 5.63 -22.45
N GLY A 60 -22.35 4.79 -23.32
CA GLY A 60 -22.07 5.11 -24.72
C GLY A 60 -20.67 5.65 -25.02
N LEU A 61 -19.85 5.99 -24.01
CA LEU A 61 -18.45 6.41 -24.23
C LEU A 61 -17.65 5.31 -24.93
N VAL A 62 -17.85 4.05 -24.52
CA VAL A 62 -17.21 2.89 -25.15
C VAL A 62 -17.57 2.81 -26.63
N ASP A 63 -18.84 3.01 -26.99
CA ASP A 63 -19.29 2.93 -28.38
C ASP A 63 -18.74 4.08 -29.23
N ILE A 64 -18.73 5.30 -28.67
CA ILE A 64 -18.09 6.47 -29.30
C ILE A 64 -16.61 6.19 -29.56
N PHE A 65 -15.90 5.63 -28.57
CA PHE A 65 -14.48 5.35 -28.72
C PHE A 65 -14.22 4.19 -29.69
N LYS A 66 -15.09 3.16 -29.71
CA LYS A 66 -15.06 2.08 -30.71
C LYS A 66 -15.29 2.59 -32.14
N GLU A 67 -16.19 3.56 -32.33
CA GLU A 67 -16.40 4.24 -33.62
C GLU A 67 -15.12 4.95 -34.09
N LEU A 68 -14.45 5.64 -33.16
CA LEU A 68 -13.18 6.33 -33.40
C LEU A 68 -12.06 5.33 -33.74
N LEU A 69 -11.92 4.26 -32.97
CA LEU A 69 -10.95 3.19 -33.23
C LEU A 69 -11.19 2.56 -34.61
N LYS A 70 -12.44 2.21 -34.95
CA LYS A 70 -12.78 1.66 -36.26
C LYS A 70 -12.35 2.59 -37.40
N SER A 71 -12.55 3.89 -37.22
CA SER A 71 -12.17 4.91 -38.21
C SER A 71 -10.65 5.04 -38.39
N SER A 72 -9.86 4.69 -37.38
CA SER A 72 -8.39 4.71 -37.46
C SER A 72 -7.79 3.63 -38.38
N SER A 73 -8.60 2.64 -38.79
CA SER A 73 -8.17 1.59 -39.73
C SER A 73 -7.70 2.12 -41.08
N LYS A 74 -8.14 3.33 -41.48
CA LYS A 74 -7.66 4.02 -42.69
C LYS A 74 -6.15 4.30 -42.68
N TYR A 75 -5.53 4.28 -41.51
CA TYR A 75 -4.09 4.43 -41.31
C TYR A 75 -3.35 3.10 -41.21
N GLY A 76 -3.96 1.97 -41.61
CA GLY A 76 -3.30 0.66 -41.65
C GLY A 76 -3.23 -0.07 -40.29
N LEU A 77 -3.94 0.43 -39.28
CA LEU A 77 -4.20 -0.30 -38.04
C LEU A 77 -5.30 -1.34 -38.26
N THR A 78 -5.00 -2.61 -38.02
CA THR A 78 -6.06 -3.64 -37.97
C THR A 78 -6.48 -3.85 -36.53
N LEU A 79 -7.72 -3.50 -36.21
CA LEU A 79 -8.28 -3.52 -34.86
C LEU A 79 -9.43 -4.55 -34.79
N ASP A 80 -9.40 -5.42 -33.80
CA ASP A 80 -10.51 -6.34 -33.52
C ASP A 80 -11.41 -5.74 -32.43
N ILE A 81 -12.37 -4.92 -32.85
CA ILE A 81 -13.27 -4.19 -31.94
C ILE A 81 -14.04 -5.11 -30.99
N ASN A 82 -14.27 -6.36 -31.39
CA ASN A 82 -14.98 -7.35 -30.59
C ASN A 82 -14.11 -7.96 -29.47
N LYS A 83 -12.79 -7.80 -29.56
CA LYS A 83 -11.83 -8.27 -28.54
C LYS A 83 -11.33 -7.16 -27.61
N ILE A 84 -11.88 -5.95 -27.74
CA ILE A 84 -11.55 -4.86 -26.81
C ILE A 84 -12.12 -5.21 -25.44
N ASP A 85 -11.24 -5.38 -24.46
CA ASP A 85 -11.63 -5.52 -23.06
C ASP A 85 -11.86 -4.13 -22.45
N THR A 86 -12.89 -4.00 -21.63
CA THR A 86 -13.30 -2.73 -21.02
C THR A 86 -13.46 -2.91 -19.53
N GLN A 87 -12.82 -2.05 -18.75
CA GLN A 87 -12.84 -2.10 -17.29
C GLN A 87 -13.18 -0.72 -16.74
N ASN A 88 -14.12 -0.65 -15.80
CA ASN A 88 -14.32 0.57 -15.04
C ASN A 88 -13.09 0.82 -14.15
N ILE A 89 -12.61 2.05 -14.16
CA ILE A 89 -11.48 2.50 -13.34
C ILE A 89 -11.91 3.70 -12.49
N TRP A 90 -11.27 3.83 -11.33
CA TRP A 90 -11.52 4.94 -10.40
C TRP A 90 -13.01 5.09 -9.99
N GLU A 91 -13.76 3.99 -9.86
CA GLU A 91 -15.19 4.00 -9.50
C GLU A 91 -15.51 4.75 -8.19
N ASP A 92 -14.55 4.75 -7.27
CA ASP A 92 -14.64 5.43 -5.98
C ASP A 92 -14.09 6.87 -6.01
N SER A 93 -13.66 7.36 -7.18
CA SER A 93 -13.19 8.73 -7.41
C SER A 93 -14.34 9.63 -7.86
N ILE A 94 -14.14 10.95 -7.70
CA ILE A 94 -14.99 11.98 -8.31
C ILE A 94 -14.86 12.04 -9.85
N SER A 95 -13.85 11.37 -10.39
CA SER A 95 -13.61 11.24 -11.83
C SER A 95 -13.48 9.77 -12.19
N PRO A 96 -14.60 9.03 -12.20
CA PRO A 96 -14.60 7.66 -12.69
C PRO A 96 -14.20 7.64 -14.16
N GLY A 97 -13.77 6.49 -14.64
CA GLY A 97 -13.33 6.33 -16.00
C GLY A 97 -13.49 4.93 -16.53
N ILE A 98 -13.07 4.76 -17.78
CA ILE A 98 -13.05 3.47 -18.46
C ILE A 98 -11.64 3.24 -18.98
N ARG A 99 -11.10 2.05 -18.70
CA ARG A 99 -9.91 1.50 -19.35
C ARG A 99 -10.34 0.62 -20.50
N LEU A 100 -9.77 0.85 -21.67
CA LEU A 100 -9.87 -0.03 -22.82
C LEU A 100 -8.52 -0.69 -23.06
N ILE A 101 -8.53 -2.00 -23.20
CA ILE A 101 -7.39 -2.77 -23.69
C ILE A 101 -7.66 -3.09 -25.15
N VAL A 102 -6.91 -2.46 -26.05
CA VAL A 102 -7.16 -2.43 -27.48
C VAL A 102 -6.14 -3.32 -28.20
N PRO A 103 -6.53 -4.53 -28.65
CA PRO A 103 -5.67 -5.36 -29.48
C PRO A 103 -5.62 -4.77 -30.88
N PHE A 104 -4.42 -4.57 -31.40
CA PHE A 104 -4.21 -4.07 -32.75
C PHE A 104 -3.08 -4.82 -33.44
N SER A 105 -3.06 -4.79 -34.77
CA SER A 105 -1.93 -5.30 -35.54
C SER A 105 -1.50 -4.35 -36.64
N ILE A 106 -0.19 -4.34 -36.87
CA ILE A 106 0.48 -3.63 -37.95
C ILE A 106 1.32 -4.67 -38.68
N LYS A 107 1.06 -4.87 -39.99
CA LYS A 107 1.80 -5.86 -40.81
C LYS A 107 1.88 -7.24 -40.13
N GLU A 108 0.76 -7.75 -39.63
CA GLU A 108 0.61 -9.05 -38.96
C GLU A 108 1.22 -9.15 -37.54
N GLU A 109 1.91 -8.12 -37.04
CA GLU A 109 2.43 -8.09 -35.67
C GLU A 109 1.33 -7.67 -34.68
N ILE A 110 0.96 -8.56 -33.77
CA ILE A 110 -0.08 -8.33 -32.76
C ILE A 110 0.49 -7.59 -31.57
N ASN A 111 -0.16 -6.49 -31.21
CA ASN A 111 0.19 -5.58 -30.14
C ASN A 111 -1.07 -5.22 -29.32
N GLU A 112 -0.86 -4.59 -28.17
CA GLU A 112 -1.93 -4.16 -27.27
C GLU A 112 -1.68 -2.73 -26.81
N LEU A 113 -2.70 -1.87 -26.89
CA LEU A 113 -2.68 -0.50 -26.40
C LEU A 113 -3.67 -0.33 -25.26
N GLN A 114 -3.19 0.19 -24.12
CA GLN A 114 -4.07 0.63 -23.04
C GLN A 114 -4.53 2.07 -23.30
N VAL A 115 -5.84 2.31 -23.21
CA VAL A 115 -6.44 3.64 -23.27
C VAL A 115 -7.26 3.88 -22.01
N ASP A 116 -6.92 4.91 -21.24
CA ASP A 116 -7.65 5.29 -20.04
C ASP A 116 -8.42 6.59 -20.29
N ILE A 117 -9.72 6.59 -20.03
CA ILE A 117 -10.58 7.75 -20.25
C ILE A 117 -11.24 8.12 -18.93
N ALA A 118 -10.75 9.19 -18.28
CA ALA A 118 -11.41 9.81 -17.13
C ALA A 118 -12.62 10.64 -17.58
N VAL A 119 -13.67 10.72 -16.76
CA VAL A 119 -14.87 11.50 -17.07
C VAL A 119 -15.13 12.55 -16.00
N GLY A 120 -15.48 13.77 -16.43
CA GLY A 120 -16.01 14.81 -15.53
C GLY A 120 -15.01 15.47 -14.58
N ASP A 121 -13.71 15.22 -14.78
CA ASP A 121 -12.63 15.85 -14.00
C ASP A 121 -12.65 17.38 -14.24
N PRO A 122 -12.81 18.22 -13.19
CA PRO A 122 -12.98 19.65 -13.37
C PRO A 122 -11.66 20.32 -13.79
N LEU A 123 -11.77 21.30 -14.69
CA LEU A 123 -10.63 22.06 -15.21
C LEU A 123 -10.73 23.51 -14.74
N SER A 124 -9.64 24.05 -14.19
CA SER A 124 -9.57 25.46 -13.76
C SER A 124 -9.44 26.43 -14.93
N GLN A 125 -9.00 25.92 -16.09
CA GLN A 125 -8.81 26.63 -17.34
C GLN A 125 -9.34 25.74 -18.48
N PRO A 126 -9.86 26.30 -19.59
CA PRO A 126 -10.30 25.51 -20.72
C PRO A 126 -9.13 24.70 -21.32
N PRO A 127 -9.40 23.55 -21.97
CA PRO A 127 -8.40 22.85 -22.77
C PRO A 127 -7.75 23.77 -23.80
N ILE A 128 -6.48 23.52 -24.08
CA ILE A 128 -5.72 24.25 -25.09
C ILE A 128 -5.43 23.33 -26.28
N GLU A 129 -5.41 23.93 -27.46
CA GLU A 129 -4.98 23.24 -28.67
C GLU A 129 -3.46 23.36 -28.84
N ILE A 130 -2.80 22.22 -29.08
CA ILE A 130 -1.37 22.17 -29.43
C ILE A 130 -1.17 21.41 -30.74
N LYS A 131 -0.07 21.69 -31.43
CA LYS A 131 0.37 20.90 -32.58
C LYS A 131 1.12 19.68 -32.06
N PHE A 132 0.60 18.48 -32.34
CA PHE A 132 1.22 17.25 -31.85
C PHE A 132 2.49 16.93 -32.64
N ASP A 133 3.60 16.72 -31.92
CA ASP A 133 4.87 16.22 -32.48
C ASP A 133 4.71 14.76 -32.90
N THR A 134 4.72 14.50 -34.21
CA THR A 134 4.47 13.19 -34.85
C THR A 134 5.73 12.62 -35.49
N GLN A 135 5.86 11.31 -35.49
CA GLN A 135 6.92 10.59 -36.19
C GLN A 135 6.45 10.03 -37.54
N PHE A 136 5.15 9.77 -37.71
CA PHE A 136 4.60 9.02 -38.84
C PHE A 136 3.56 9.78 -39.67
N PHE A 137 3.10 10.93 -39.20
CA PHE A 137 2.09 11.77 -39.86
C PHE A 137 2.57 13.23 -39.96
N ASP A 138 1.89 14.05 -40.76
CA ASP A 138 2.03 15.51 -40.69
C ASP A 138 1.47 16.05 -39.37
N PHE A 139 1.94 17.21 -38.93
CA PHE A 139 1.44 17.89 -37.73
C PHE A 139 -0.09 18.03 -37.76
N PHE A 140 -0.74 17.68 -36.66
CA PHE A 140 -2.18 17.83 -36.48
C PHE A 140 -2.51 18.37 -35.08
N PRO A 141 -3.66 19.05 -34.90
CA PRO A 141 -4.02 19.61 -33.61
C PRO A 141 -4.55 18.55 -32.65
N ILE A 142 -4.21 18.69 -31.37
CA ILE A 142 -4.82 17.92 -30.27
C ILE A 142 -5.24 18.88 -29.16
N GLN A 143 -6.33 18.54 -28.47
CA GLN A 143 -6.73 19.20 -27.22
C GLN A 143 -5.95 18.59 -26.06
N THR A 144 -5.36 19.42 -25.19
CA THR A 144 -4.70 18.99 -23.95
C THR A 144 -5.03 19.93 -22.80
N VAL A 145 -4.83 19.45 -21.58
CA VAL A 145 -4.81 20.33 -20.39
C VAL A 145 -3.60 21.26 -20.43
N THR A 146 -3.71 22.40 -19.75
CA THR A 146 -2.56 23.30 -19.52
C THR A 146 -1.52 22.62 -18.61
N LEU A 147 -0.27 23.07 -18.71
CA LEU A 147 0.80 22.59 -17.85
C LEU A 147 0.51 22.86 -16.36
N GLU A 148 -0.17 23.97 -16.03
CA GLU A 148 -0.59 24.29 -14.67
C GLU A 148 -1.55 23.25 -14.10
N ILE A 149 -2.54 22.81 -14.89
CA ILE A 149 -3.48 21.76 -14.48
C ILE A 149 -2.75 20.43 -14.29
N ALA A 150 -1.88 20.05 -15.24
CA ALA A 150 -1.09 18.83 -15.12
C ALA A 150 -0.18 18.85 -13.88
N THR A 151 0.44 20.00 -13.58
CA THR A 151 1.29 20.20 -12.40
C THR A 151 0.49 20.10 -11.11
N ALA A 152 -0.69 20.72 -11.06
CA ALA A 152 -1.60 20.61 -9.91
C ALA A 152 -2.05 19.17 -9.65
N TRP A 153 -2.42 18.42 -10.70
CA TRP A 153 -2.79 17.01 -10.59
C TRP A 153 -1.61 16.14 -10.14
N LYS A 154 -0.39 16.41 -10.60
CA LYS A 154 0.80 15.71 -10.12
C LYS A 154 1.07 15.99 -8.64
N LEU A 155 0.92 17.25 -8.19
CA LEU A 155 1.05 17.61 -6.79
C LEU A 155 -0.02 16.91 -5.92
N HIS A 156 -1.30 16.96 -6.33
CA HIS A 156 -2.38 16.25 -5.62
C HIS A 156 -2.15 14.73 -5.62
N GLY A 157 -1.64 14.15 -6.70
CA GLY A 157 -1.31 12.72 -6.80
C GLY A 157 -0.29 12.24 -5.75
N LEU A 158 0.48 13.13 -5.12
CA LEU A 158 1.34 12.80 -3.98
C LEU A 158 0.56 12.61 -2.67
N PHE A 159 -0.71 13.04 -2.62
CA PHE A 159 -1.60 13.04 -1.46
C PHE A 159 -2.92 12.29 -1.69
N GLU A 160 -3.18 11.84 -2.92
CA GLU A 160 -4.45 11.22 -3.34
C GLU A 160 -4.93 10.13 -2.38
N HIS A 161 -4.04 9.23 -1.96
CA HIS A 161 -4.35 8.20 -0.99
C HIS A 161 -4.34 8.72 0.45
N LEU A 162 -5.39 8.40 1.22
CA LEU A 162 -5.48 8.83 2.61
C LEU A 162 -4.30 8.35 3.46
N ASN A 163 -3.93 7.07 3.34
CA ASN A 163 -2.81 6.45 4.05
C ASN A 163 -1.95 5.59 3.09
N GLY A 164 -1.89 5.99 1.82
CA GLY A 164 -1.15 5.26 0.78
C GLY A 164 0.25 5.84 0.55
N PRO A 165 1.14 5.07 -0.11
CA PRO A 165 2.42 5.61 -0.52
C PRO A 165 2.23 6.62 -1.66
N TRP A 166 3.11 7.62 -1.74
CA TRP A 166 3.26 8.46 -2.93
C TRP A 166 4.19 7.78 -3.93
N GLN A 167 4.06 8.10 -5.22
CA GLN A 167 4.82 7.45 -6.28
C GLN A 167 6.04 8.28 -6.69
N SER A 168 7.22 7.65 -6.74
CA SER A 168 8.49 8.26 -7.15
C SER A 168 8.40 8.93 -8.53
N LYS A 169 7.72 8.28 -9.49
CA LYS A 169 7.50 8.81 -10.85
C LYS A 169 6.67 10.10 -10.84
N THR A 170 5.65 10.20 -10.00
CA THR A 170 4.81 11.41 -9.89
C THR A 170 5.62 12.59 -9.36
N LEU A 171 6.47 12.37 -8.35
CA LEU A 171 7.36 13.40 -7.81
C LEU A 171 8.39 13.85 -8.86
N TRP A 172 8.95 12.90 -9.62
CA TRP A 172 9.90 13.21 -10.69
C TRP A 172 9.27 14.01 -11.84
N ASP A 173 8.10 13.59 -12.32
CA ASP A 173 7.36 14.32 -13.36
C ASP A 173 7.05 15.77 -12.89
N LEU A 174 6.64 15.94 -11.61
CA LEU A 174 6.41 17.25 -11.01
C LEU A 174 7.67 18.13 -10.99
N TYR A 175 8.81 17.54 -10.62
CA TYR A 175 10.11 18.21 -10.67
C TYR A 175 10.43 18.71 -12.08
N LEU A 176 10.28 17.85 -13.10
CA LEU A 176 10.55 18.23 -14.48
C LEU A 176 9.66 19.39 -14.95
N PHE A 177 8.37 19.34 -14.63
CA PHE A 177 7.44 20.43 -14.97
C PHE A 177 7.89 21.76 -14.36
N CYS A 178 8.19 21.79 -13.06
CA CYS A 178 8.61 23.00 -12.37
C CYS A 178 10.03 23.45 -12.73
N ARG A 179 10.91 22.55 -13.18
CA ARG A 179 12.32 22.85 -13.45
C ARG A 179 12.58 23.41 -14.84
N TYR A 180 11.85 22.94 -15.83
CA TYR A 180 12.12 23.20 -17.25
C TYR A 180 11.07 24.07 -17.93
N ASN A 181 10.02 24.47 -17.22
CA ASN A 181 8.95 25.29 -17.77
C ASN A 181 8.69 26.51 -16.90
N SER A 182 8.11 27.55 -17.51
CA SER A 182 7.63 28.73 -16.81
C SER A 182 6.12 28.64 -16.64
N LEU A 183 5.67 28.35 -15.42
CA LEU A 183 4.23 28.26 -15.11
C LEU A 183 3.67 29.62 -14.66
N ASN A 184 2.44 29.91 -15.06
CA ASN A 184 1.69 31.04 -14.51
C ASN A 184 1.27 30.73 -13.06
N LYS A 185 1.83 31.47 -12.10
CA LYS A 185 1.60 31.23 -10.66
C LYS A 185 0.13 31.34 -10.26
N THR A 186 -0.62 32.25 -10.86
CA THR A 186 -2.05 32.46 -10.55
C THR A 186 -2.86 31.26 -11.03
N HIS A 187 -2.71 30.87 -12.30
CA HIS A 187 -3.42 29.71 -12.85
C HIS A 187 -3.00 28.41 -12.17
N LEU A 188 -1.73 28.28 -11.77
CA LEU A 188 -1.24 27.13 -11.02
C LEU A 188 -1.89 27.05 -9.63
N LEU A 189 -2.00 28.16 -8.90
CA LEU A 189 -2.66 28.17 -7.59
C LEU A 189 -4.15 27.81 -7.71
N GLU A 190 -4.85 28.35 -8.71
CA GLU A 190 -6.24 27.99 -9.00
C GLU A 190 -6.40 26.50 -9.32
N ALA A 191 -5.52 25.97 -10.17
CA ALA A 191 -5.49 24.55 -10.51
C ALA A 191 -5.22 23.66 -9.30
N ILE A 192 -4.28 24.04 -8.41
CA ILE A 192 -3.99 23.30 -7.17
C ILE A 192 -5.20 23.30 -6.25
N LYS A 193 -5.82 24.46 -6.02
CA LYS A 193 -7.02 24.57 -5.18
C LYS A 193 -8.15 23.68 -5.70
N LEU A 194 -8.41 23.71 -7.01
CA LEU A 194 -9.43 22.89 -7.64
C LEU A 194 -9.09 21.39 -7.57
N ALA A 195 -7.82 21.03 -7.80
CA ALA A 195 -7.37 19.65 -7.74
C ALA A 195 -7.60 19.05 -6.34
N PHE A 196 -7.25 19.77 -5.28
CA PHE A 196 -7.43 19.31 -3.91
C PHE A 196 -8.91 19.31 -3.49
N SER A 197 -9.63 20.42 -3.71
CA SER A 197 -11.02 20.55 -3.26
C SER A 197 -11.95 19.57 -3.95
N SER A 198 -11.76 19.30 -5.25
CA SER A 198 -12.62 18.37 -5.98
C SER A 198 -12.47 16.92 -5.49
N ARG A 199 -11.35 16.57 -4.83
CA ARG A 199 -11.17 15.26 -4.19
C ARG A 199 -11.50 15.26 -2.70
N LEU A 200 -12.05 16.33 -2.12
CA LEU A 200 -12.24 16.46 -0.66
C LEU A 200 -10.91 16.40 0.10
N ASP A 201 -9.86 17.03 -0.43
CA ASP A 201 -8.61 17.25 0.28
C ASP A 201 -8.46 18.73 0.65
N PRO A 202 -8.29 19.06 1.94
CA PRO A 202 -7.96 20.41 2.37
C PRO A 202 -6.54 20.78 1.92
N LEU A 203 -6.31 22.04 1.54
CA LEU A 203 -5.02 22.50 1.02
C LEU A 203 -3.92 22.45 2.09
N GLU A 204 -4.31 22.60 3.35
CA GLU A 204 -3.46 22.63 4.55
C GLU A 204 -2.62 21.35 4.69
N ILE A 205 -3.02 20.23 4.10
CA ILE A 205 -2.22 18.98 4.15
C ILE A 205 -0.89 19.11 3.41
N LEU A 206 -0.75 20.10 2.51
CA LEU A 206 0.52 20.42 1.86
C LEU A 206 1.55 20.99 2.83
N LYS A 207 1.18 21.42 4.04
CA LYS A 207 2.15 21.78 5.09
C LYS A 207 3.14 20.64 5.35
N ARG A 208 2.68 19.38 5.31
CA ARG A 208 3.55 18.21 5.39
C ARG A 208 4.58 18.14 4.27
N PHE A 209 4.19 18.49 3.03
CA PHE A 209 5.11 18.53 1.89
C PHE A 209 6.15 19.64 2.04
N VAL A 210 5.70 20.83 2.44
CA VAL A 210 6.51 22.06 2.46
C VAL A 210 7.44 22.13 3.68
N TYR A 211 6.94 21.76 4.86
CA TYR A 211 7.61 21.97 6.15
C TYR A 211 7.85 20.66 6.95
N GLY A 212 7.21 19.57 6.55
CA GLY A 212 7.09 18.36 7.35
C GLY A 212 7.99 17.19 6.94
N ASP A 213 7.55 15.99 7.31
CA ASP A 213 8.29 14.73 7.14
C ASP A 213 8.19 14.12 5.73
N PHE A 214 7.60 14.82 4.75
CA PHE A 214 7.33 14.26 3.44
C PHE A 214 8.62 13.77 2.77
N GLY A 215 8.65 12.48 2.43
CA GLY A 215 9.80 11.84 1.78
C GLY A 215 11.05 11.69 2.66
N GLN A 216 11.00 12.05 3.95
CA GLN A 216 12.16 11.97 4.84
C GLN A 216 12.43 10.56 5.38
N SER A 217 11.45 9.66 5.30
CA SER A 217 11.60 8.28 5.75
C SER A 217 12.72 7.56 4.98
N LYS A 218 13.42 6.64 5.66
CA LYS A 218 14.45 5.79 5.02
C LYS A 218 13.84 4.95 3.89
N GLN A 219 12.62 4.44 4.07
CA GLN A 219 11.88 3.73 3.02
C GLN A 219 11.64 4.61 1.78
N SER A 220 11.25 5.87 1.96
CA SER A 220 11.09 6.82 0.84
C SER A 220 12.39 6.98 0.06
N LYS A 221 13.53 7.14 0.76
CA LYS A 221 14.86 7.26 0.14
C LYS A 221 15.26 5.99 -0.60
N ARG A 222 14.96 4.81 -0.05
CA ARG A 222 15.19 3.50 -0.70
C ARG A 222 14.33 3.32 -1.95
N ASN A 223 13.03 3.59 -1.86
CA ASN A 223 12.10 3.53 -3.00
C ASN A 223 12.55 4.46 -4.12
N TRP A 224 12.89 5.71 -3.77
CA TRP A 224 13.43 6.68 -4.72
C TRP A 224 14.66 6.14 -5.43
N LYS A 225 15.68 5.68 -4.69
CA LYS A 225 16.91 5.14 -5.28
C LYS A 225 16.66 3.93 -6.19
N SER A 226 15.71 3.07 -5.83
CA SER A 226 15.33 1.90 -6.64
C SER A 226 14.62 2.31 -7.93
N ASP A 227 13.62 3.19 -7.81
CA ASP A 227 12.79 3.62 -8.93
C ASP A 227 13.51 4.58 -9.87
N PHE A 228 14.44 5.40 -9.37
CA PHE A 228 15.15 6.39 -10.16
C PHE A 228 15.94 5.75 -11.30
N LYS A 229 16.38 4.50 -11.15
CA LYS A 229 17.02 3.72 -12.23
C LYS A 229 16.13 3.55 -13.46
N LYS A 230 14.81 3.65 -13.30
CA LYS A 230 13.81 3.56 -14.38
C LYS A 230 13.51 4.94 -14.98
N PHE A 231 14.00 6.02 -14.39
CA PHE A 231 13.81 7.36 -14.90
C PHE A 231 14.90 7.63 -15.95
N HIS A 232 14.52 8.20 -17.09
CA HIS A 232 15.44 8.57 -18.18
C HIS A 232 16.22 9.85 -17.82
N ALA A 233 16.89 9.85 -16.66
CA ALA A 233 17.69 10.94 -16.15
C ALA A 233 19.17 10.70 -16.48
N LYS A 234 19.90 11.76 -16.86
CA LYS A 234 21.34 11.69 -17.18
C LYS A 234 22.18 11.33 -15.95
N GLU A 235 21.81 11.89 -14.80
CA GLU A 235 22.51 11.70 -13.54
C GLU A 235 21.50 11.42 -12.42
N PHE A 236 21.95 10.64 -11.43
CA PHE A 236 21.17 10.37 -10.24
C PHE A 236 21.02 11.65 -9.41
N MET A 237 19.78 12.00 -9.06
CA MET A 237 19.48 13.07 -8.11
C MET A 237 18.97 12.46 -6.81
N ASP A 238 19.52 12.91 -5.68
CA ASP A 238 19.03 12.50 -4.37
C ASP A 238 17.61 13.02 -4.13
N LEU A 239 16.82 12.22 -3.39
CA LEU A 239 15.44 12.57 -3.06
C LEU A 239 15.37 13.93 -2.34
N SER A 240 16.34 14.22 -1.47
CA SER A 240 16.43 15.49 -0.76
C SER A 240 16.55 16.68 -1.71
N ASP A 241 17.33 16.57 -2.78
CA ASP A 241 17.58 17.67 -3.70
C ASP A 241 16.33 18.00 -4.52
N VAL A 242 15.63 16.96 -4.97
CA VAL A 242 14.35 17.11 -5.67
C VAL A 242 13.28 17.71 -4.76
N LEU A 243 13.18 17.25 -3.51
CA LEU A 243 12.24 17.81 -2.54
C LEU A 243 12.57 19.26 -2.21
N ASN A 244 13.83 19.58 -1.93
CA ASN A 244 14.27 20.95 -1.61
C ASN A 244 13.91 21.92 -2.75
N TYR A 245 14.14 21.52 -4.00
CA TYR A 245 13.76 22.32 -5.17
C TYR A 245 12.25 22.57 -5.21
N LEU A 246 11.45 21.50 -5.12
CA LEU A 246 9.99 21.62 -5.22
C LEU A 246 9.38 22.36 -4.03
N GLN A 247 9.90 22.17 -2.82
CA GLN A 247 9.48 22.91 -1.63
C GLN A 247 9.74 24.40 -1.81
N GLY A 248 10.94 24.80 -2.25
CA GLY A 248 11.25 26.19 -2.58
C GLY A 248 10.38 26.76 -3.70
N TYR A 249 10.00 25.94 -4.68
CA TYR A 249 9.13 26.32 -5.78
C TYR A 249 7.68 26.60 -5.32
N PHE A 250 7.11 25.71 -4.52
CA PHE A 250 5.70 25.78 -4.11
C PHE A 250 5.44 26.68 -2.90
N MET A 251 6.41 26.83 -1.99
CA MET A 251 6.28 27.65 -0.78
C MET A 251 5.73 29.08 -1.05
N PRO A 252 6.27 29.87 -2.00
CA PRO A 252 5.75 31.21 -2.29
C PRO A 252 4.43 31.22 -3.09
N ILE A 253 3.94 30.07 -3.57
CA ILE A 253 2.70 29.96 -4.36
C ILE A 253 1.52 29.59 -3.46
N LEU A 254 1.74 28.70 -2.49
CA LEU A 254 0.67 28.12 -1.68
C LEU A 254 0.13 29.06 -0.59
N ASN A 255 0.89 30.07 -0.17
CA ASN A 255 0.54 30.96 0.95
C ASN A 255 0.15 30.20 2.24
N LEU A 256 0.84 29.09 2.53
CA LEU A 256 0.63 28.30 3.73
C LEU A 256 1.65 28.70 4.80
N GLU A 257 1.17 29.08 5.99
CA GLU A 257 2.02 29.37 7.15
C GLU A 257 2.45 28.07 7.86
N ASN A 258 3.64 28.10 8.46
CA ASN A 258 4.09 27.04 9.35
C ASN A 258 3.66 27.35 10.79
N ASP A 259 2.50 26.83 11.18
CA ASP A 259 1.92 26.96 12.52
C ASP A 259 2.25 25.75 13.43
N GLY A 260 3.16 24.87 13.01
CA GLY A 260 3.52 23.67 13.75
C GLY A 260 2.53 22.51 13.62
N THR A 261 1.48 22.62 12.79
CA THR A 261 0.48 21.56 12.61
C THR A 261 0.58 20.88 11.24
N LEU A 262 0.07 19.64 11.16
CA LEU A 262 0.02 18.85 9.92
C LEU A 262 1.41 18.65 9.28
N LEU A 263 2.45 18.47 10.11
CA LEU A 263 3.83 18.30 9.66
C LEU A 263 4.21 16.83 9.51
N THR A 264 3.42 15.92 10.07
CA THR A 264 3.66 14.47 9.99
C THR A 264 2.59 13.76 9.18
N LEU A 265 2.91 12.56 8.69
CA LEU A 265 1.92 11.71 8.01
C LEU A 265 0.71 11.41 8.90
N THR A 266 0.95 11.13 10.19
CA THR A 266 -0.10 10.79 11.15
C THR A 266 -1.10 11.93 11.31
N GLU A 267 -0.61 13.16 11.55
CA GLU A 267 -1.47 14.34 11.71
C GLU A 267 -2.31 14.60 10.46
N VAL A 268 -1.72 14.49 9.27
CA VAL A 268 -2.44 14.65 8.00
C VAL A 268 -3.54 13.60 7.84
N ILE A 269 -3.27 12.34 8.19
CA ILE A 269 -4.28 11.28 8.13
C ILE A 269 -5.43 11.59 9.10
N GLU A 270 -5.12 11.87 10.35
CA GLU A 270 -6.12 12.13 11.39
C GLU A 270 -7.01 13.32 11.03
N TYR A 271 -6.40 14.41 10.57
CA TYR A 271 -7.11 15.61 10.13
C TYR A 271 -8.05 15.31 8.95
N ARG A 272 -7.56 14.64 7.90
CA ARG A 272 -8.39 14.26 6.74
C ARG A 272 -9.53 13.33 7.13
N VAL A 273 -9.27 12.36 8.02
CA VAL A 273 -10.29 11.40 8.48
C VAL A 273 -11.40 12.08 9.25
N ASN A 274 -11.07 13.00 10.16
CA ASN A 274 -12.06 13.73 10.93
C ASN A 274 -12.92 14.61 10.02
N LEU A 275 -12.30 15.37 9.12
CA LEU A 275 -12.99 16.22 8.16
C LEU A 275 -13.94 15.41 7.25
N LEU A 276 -13.50 14.24 6.75
CA LEU A 276 -14.36 13.37 5.94
C LEU A 276 -15.52 12.76 6.74
N ARG A 277 -15.35 12.49 8.04
CA ARG A 277 -16.43 11.97 8.89
C ARG A 277 -17.51 13.01 9.14
N GLU A 278 -17.13 14.29 9.21
CA GLU A 278 -18.05 15.42 9.41
C GLU A 278 -18.88 15.76 8.15
N MET A 279 -18.37 15.46 6.95
CA MET A 279 -19.02 15.84 5.68
C MET A 279 -20.33 15.08 5.36
N GLU A 280 -20.60 13.97 6.03
CA GLU A 280 -21.82 13.13 5.89
C GLU A 280 -22.29 12.81 4.45
N CYS A 281 -21.44 12.92 3.42
CA CYS A 281 -21.78 12.65 2.01
C CYS A 281 -21.23 11.30 1.49
N ASP A 282 -21.76 10.84 0.36
CA ASP A 282 -21.38 9.54 -0.23
C ASP A 282 -19.94 9.53 -0.74
N GLU A 283 -19.46 10.65 -1.29
CA GLU A 283 -18.08 10.84 -1.73
C GLU A 283 -17.11 10.70 -0.56
N ALA A 284 -17.42 11.31 0.59
CA ALA A 284 -16.61 11.19 1.80
C ALA A 284 -16.61 9.75 2.33
N ARG A 285 -17.75 9.06 2.33
CA ARG A 285 -17.84 7.63 2.70
C ARG A 285 -17.00 6.75 1.76
N LYS A 286 -17.07 6.96 0.44
CA LYS A 286 -16.23 6.26 -0.54
C LYS A 286 -14.75 6.52 -0.29
N LYS A 287 -14.37 7.77 -0.08
CA LYS A 287 -12.99 8.13 0.21
C LYS A 287 -12.49 7.49 1.51
N LEU A 288 -13.28 7.50 2.58
CA LEU A 288 -12.95 6.81 3.84
C LEU A 288 -12.75 5.29 3.65
N LYS A 289 -13.49 4.64 2.74
CA LYS A 289 -13.25 3.21 2.43
C LYS A 289 -11.85 2.97 1.86
N THR A 290 -11.23 3.93 1.19
CA THR A 290 -9.86 3.79 0.66
C THR A 290 -8.80 3.58 1.76
N LEU A 291 -9.02 4.06 2.99
CA LEU A 291 -8.17 3.76 4.16
C LEU A 291 -8.07 2.26 4.44
N SER A 292 -9.12 1.52 4.11
CA SER A 292 -9.22 0.08 4.38
C SER A 292 -8.66 -0.77 3.25
N ARG A 293 -8.23 -0.17 2.13
CA ARG A 293 -7.68 -0.90 0.98
C ARG A 293 -6.28 -1.42 1.32
N LYS A 294 -6.26 -2.59 1.96
CA LYS A 294 -5.05 -3.33 2.30
C LYS A 294 -4.28 -3.69 1.03
N VAL A 295 -3.08 -3.14 0.86
CA VAL A 295 -2.10 -3.70 -0.09
C VAL A 295 -1.59 -5.00 0.51
N ARG A 296 -2.17 -6.13 0.07
CA ARG A 296 -1.73 -7.45 0.50
C ARG A 296 -0.53 -7.87 -0.32
N VAL A 297 0.58 -8.11 0.36
CA VAL A 297 1.80 -8.64 -0.24
C VAL A 297 1.69 -10.15 -0.39
N LEU A 298 1.08 -10.81 0.58
CA LEU A 298 0.84 -12.25 0.56
C LEU A 298 -0.56 -12.55 0.01
N PRO A 299 -0.72 -13.59 -0.84
CA PRO A 299 -2.03 -14.01 -1.33
C PRO A 299 -2.90 -14.67 -0.23
N TYR A 300 -2.33 -14.87 0.95
CA TYR A 300 -2.95 -15.45 2.14
C TYR A 300 -2.61 -14.62 3.38
N LYS A 301 -3.32 -14.84 4.49
CA LYS A 301 -2.97 -14.22 5.78
C LYS A 301 -1.56 -14.64 6.21
N ALA A 302 -0.74 -13.69 6.66
CA ALA A 302 0.58 -13.98 7.22
C ALA A 302 0.50 -14.99 8.39
N TYR A 303 -0.57 -14.89 9.19
CA TYR A 303 -0.86 -15.85 10.27
C TYR A 303 -2.36 -16.08 10.45
N ARG A 304 -2.74 -17.31 10.82
CA ARG A 304 -4.15 -17.71 11.01
C ARG A 304 -4.51 -17.76 12.49
N THR A 305 -5.79 -17.58 12.79
CA THR A 305 -6.32 -17.76 14.15
C THR A 305 -6.17 -19.21 14.59
N ILE A 306 -5.74 -19.41 15.83
CA ILE A 306 -5.59 -20.72 16.48
C ILE A 306 -6.88 -21.04 17.24
N GLN A 307 -7.32 -22.30 17.22
CA GLN A 307 -8.50 -22.74 17.98
C GLN A 307 -8.20 -22.85 19.48
N HIS A 308 -9.24 -22.83 20.31
CA HIS A 308 -9.06 -22.87 21.76
C HIS A 308 -9.14 -24.28 22.31
N ILE A 309 -8.40 -24.61 23.37
CA ILE A 309 -8.73 -25.80 24.16
C ILE A 309 -10.01 -25.56 24.98
N LYS A 310 -10.74 -26.62 25.35
CA LYS A 310 -11.87 -26.53 26.26
C LYS A 310 -11.45 -25.94 27.60
N GLY A 311 -12.27 -25.02 28.13
CA GLY A 311 -12.00 -24.28 29.36
C GLY A 311 -11.30 -22.93 29.13
N SER A 312 -10.80 -22.67 27.92
CA SER A 312 -10.36 -21.32 27.53
C SER A 312 -11.55 -20.38 27.37
N ARG A 313 -11.33 -19.08 27.65
CA ARG A 313 -12.22 -18.02 27.18
C ARG A 313 -12.34 -18.07 25.65
N LEU A 314 -13.56 -17.91 25.13
CA LEU A 314 -13.85 -17.80 23.71
C LEU A 314 -14.35 -16.39 23.38
N GLY A 315 -13.82 -15.77 22.34
CA GLY A 315 -14.45 -14.61 21.72
C GLY A 315 -15.71 -14.99 20.91
N PRO A 316 -16.51 -14.01 20.45
CA PRO A 316 -17.83 -14.24 19.83
C PRO A 316 -17.81 -15.13 18.57
N SER A 317 -16.69 -15.15 17.84
CA SER A 317 -16.52 -15.94 16.60
C SER A 317 -15.51 -17.07 16.74
N GLU A 318 -14.92 -17.25 17.93
CA GLU A 318 -13.90 -18.26 18.18
C GLU A 318 -14.53 -19.60 18.57
N ARG A 319 -13.81 -20.68 18.28
CA ARG A 319 -14.28 -22.05 18.52
C ARG A 319 -13.23 -22.86 19.25
N SER A 320 -13.70 -23.78 20.06
CA SER A 320 -12.85 -24.82 20.64
C SER A 320 -12.37 -25.79 19.57
N ILE A 321 -11.19 -26.36 19.79
CA ILE A 321 -10.62 -27.44 19.00
C ILE A 321 -11.41 -28.74 19.25
N ASP A 322 -11.35 -29.66 18.29
CA ASP A 322 -11.90 -31.00 18.45
C ASP A 322 -11.36 -31.70 19.71
N ILE A 323 -12.22 -32.44 20.41
CA ILE A 323 -11.88 -33.06 21.68
C ILE A 323 -10.77 -34.10 21.56
N ASN A 324 -10.71 -34.84 20.45
CA ASN A 324 -9.65 -35.82 20.22
C ASN A 324 -8.32 -35.11 19.97
N LYS A 325 -8.34 -33.98 19.26
CA LYS A 325 -7.13 -33.14 19.09
C LYS A 325 -6.64 -32.56 20.41
N GLN A 326 -7.54 -32.11 21.28
CA GLN A 326 -7.15 -31.68 22.63
C GLN A 326 -6.54 -32.83 23.43
N HIS A 327 -7.16 -34.02 23.41
CA HIS A 327 -6.65 -35.21 24.09
C HIS A 327 -5.21 -35.54 23.65
N ILE A 328 -4.89 -35.39 22.36
CA ILE A 328 -3.53 -35.58 21.83
C ILE A 328 -2.52 -34.62 22.46
N LEU A 329 -2.92 -33.37 22.69
CA LEU A 329 -2.04 -32.34 23.25
C LEU A 329 -1.84 -32.49 24.75
N THR A 330 -2.87 -32.97 25.47
CA THR A 330 -2.92 -32.86 26.94
C THR A 330 -2.85 -34.19 27.69
N ILE A 331 -3.14 -35.32 27.04
CA ILE A 331 -3.26 -36.63 27.70
C ILE A 331 -2.36 -37.68 27.03
N GLU A 332 -2.57 -37.98 25.75
CA GLU A 332 -1.87 -39.08 25.07
C GLU A 332 -1.64 -38.82 23.57
N THR A 333 -0.40 -38.89 23.11
CA THR A 333 -0.04 -38.76 21.69
C THR A 333 -0.40 -40.00 20.88
N LYS A 334 -0.57 -39.84 19.56
CA LYS A 334 -0.97 -40.97 18.67
C LYS A 334 0.21 -41.71 18.06
N GLN A 335 1.39 -41.10 18.03
CA GLN A 335 2.58 -41.66 17.41
C GLN A 335 3.80 -41.44 18.30
N PRO A 336 4.79 -42.35 18.32
CA PRO A 336 6.01 -42.17 19.10
C PRO A 336 6.82 -40.91 18.74
N SER A 337 6.72 -40.47 17.48
CA SER A 337 7.40 -39.26 16.97
C SER A 337 6.61 -37.97 17.21
N ASP A 338 5.45 -38.03 17.88
CA ASP A 338 4.69 -36.84 18.24
C ASP A 338 5.41 -36.07 19.33
N LYS A 339 5.45 -34.75 19.16
CA LYS A 339 6.05 -33.84 20.11
C LYS A 339 5.12 -32.68 20.40
N VAL A 340 4.73 -32.54 21.65
CA VAL A 340 3.95 -31.40 22.13
C VAL A 340 4.90 -30.32 22.61
N VAL A 341 4.73 -29.13 22.06
CA VAL A 341 5.44 -27.91 22.47
C VAL A 341 4.42 -26.97 23.09
N ILE A 342 4.72 -26.44 24.27
CA ILE A 342 3.88 -25.46 24.96
C ILE A 342 4.69 -24.20 25.18
N GLN A 343 4.13 -23.07 24.76
CA GLN A 343 4.73 -21.75 24.93
C GLN A 343 3.76 -20.80 25.63
N GLU A 344 4.31 -19.81 26.33
CA GLU A 344 3.55 -18.67 26.83
C GLU A 344 2.83 -17.96 25.67
N LYS A 345 1.55 -17.64 25.87
CA LYS A 345 0.78 -16.79 24.96
C LYS A 345 0.95 -15.33 25.38
N LEU A 346 1.35 -14.49 24.43
CA LEU A 346 1.56 -13.07 24.63
C LEU A 346 0.45 -12.26 23.97
N ASP A 347 0.13 -11.12 24.58
CA ASP A 347 -1.00 -10.26 24.24
C ASP A 347 -0.53 -8.94 23.62
N GLY A 348 -0.50 -8.89 22.30
CA GLY A 348 -0.15 -7.70 21.54
C GLY A 348 -0.75 -7.71 20.14
N SER A 349 0.02 -7.20 19.18
CA SER A 349 -0.35 -7.25 17.77
C SER A 349 0.44 -8.34 17.05
N CYS A 350 -0.25 -9.32 16.46
CA CYS A 350 0.38 -10.28 15.56
C CYS A 350 0.89 -9.59 14.28
N VAL A 351 2.21 -9.67 14.07
CA VAL A 351 2.93 -9.05 12.96
C VAL A 351 3.85 -10.04 12.25
N CYS A 352 4.35 -9.64 11.09
CA CYS A 352 5.16 -10.49 10.22
C CYS A 352 6.27 -9.69 9.53
N ALA A 353 7.47 -10.26 9.46
CA ALA A 353 8.56 -9.81 8.60
C ALA A 353 8.73 -10.82 7.47
N TYR A 354 8.55 -10.39 6.22
CA TYR A 354 8.60 -11.24 5.03
C TYR A 354 9.80 -10.87 4.16
N ARG A 355 10.61 -11.85 3.75
CA ARG A 355 11.75 -11.60 2.85
C ARG A 355 11.32 -11.73 1.39
N GLN A 356 11.37 -10.62 0.66
CA GLN A 356 11.13 -10.57 -0.78
C GLN A 356 12.43 -10.22 -1.51
N GLY A 357 13.12 -11.24 -2.03
CA GLY A 357 14.47 -11.05 -2.58
C GLY A 357 15.43 -10.58 -1.49
N ASP A 358 15.96 -9.37 -1.66
CA ASP A 358 16.88 -8.72 -0.71
C ASP A 358 16.20 -7.70 0.22
N ASP A 359 14.87 -7.56 0.10
CA ASP A 359 14.09 -6.67 0.94
C ASP A 359 13.39 -7.44 2.07
N ILE A 360 13.20 -6.76 3.21
CA ILE A 360 12.35 -7.23 4.32
C ILE A 360 11.13 -6.33 4.42
N LEU A 361 9.96 -6.92 4.17
CA LEU A 361 8.68 -6.24 4.25
C LEU A 361 8.02 -6.49 5.61
N ALA A 362 7.67 -5.40 6.29
CA ALA A 362 6.90 -5.43 7.52
C ALA A 362 5.39 -5.51 7.21
N LEU A 363 4.75 -6.59 7.67
CA LEU A 363 3.35 -6.89 7.42
C LEU A 363 2.57 -7.04 8.75
N GLY A 364 1.27 -6.78 8.68
CA GLY A 364 0.31 -7.22 9.70
C GLY A 364 -0.11 -8.67 9.51
N ARG A 365 -0.91 -9.20 10.46
CA ARG A 365 -1.47 -10.56 10.42
C ARG A 365 -2.13 -10.94 9.09
N ASP A 366 -2.82 -10.01 8.44
CA ASP A 366 -3.56 -10.31 7.20
C ASP A 366 -2.68 -10.23 5.93
N GLY A 367 -1.38 -9.98 6.08
CA GLY A 367 -0.43 -9.83 4.98
C GLY A 367 -0.38 -8.43 4.37
N ASP A 368 -0.98 -7.44 5.05
CA ASP A 368 -1.03 -6.03 4.69
C ASP A 368 0.23 -5.27 5.13
N LEU A 369 0.75 -4.37 4.29
CA LEU A 369 1.92 -3.55 4.61
C LEU A 369 1.70 -2.71 5.87
N ALA A 370 2.57 -2.90 6.87
CA ALA A 370 2.38 -2.33 8.19
C ALA A 370 2.59 -0.79 8.22
N TYR A 371 3.45 -0.25 7.36
CA TYR A 371 3.67 1.20 7.26
C TYR A 371 2.48 1.96 6.67
N LEU A 372 1.59 1.27 5.95
CA LEU A 372 0.32 1.79 5.43
C LEU A 372 -0.84 1.60 6.41
N SER A 373 -0.56 1.13 7.64
CA SER A 373 -1.61 0.88 8.61
C SER A 373 -2.07 2.18 9.27
N PRO A 374 -3.39 2.38 9.47
CA PRO A 374 -3.88 3.49 10.28
C PRO A 374 -3.51 3.35 11.76
N ASN A 375 -3.16 2.14 12.21
CA ASN A 375 -2.73 1.87 13.58
C ASN A 375 -1.25 2.28 13.77
N GLU A 376 -1.00 3.20 14.71
CA GLU A 376 0.34 3.72 15.01
C GLU A 376 1.31 2.61 15.41
N SER A 377 0.88 1.65 16.25
CA SER A 377 1.72 0.54 16.70
C SER A 377 2.20 -0.33 15.53
N ARG A 378 1.36 -0.52 14.51
CA ARG A 378 1.77 -1.21 13.27
C ARG A 378 2.76 -0.40 12.43
N ARG A 379 2.64 0.93 12.38
CA ARG A 379 3.67 1.77 11.73
C ARG A 379 4.99 1.71 12.48
N LEU A 380 4.96 1.69 13.82
CA LEU A 380 6.15 1.49 14.66
C LEU A 380 6.81 0.13 14.41
N TRP A 381 6.02 -0.93 14.21
CA TRP A 381 6.54 -2.23 13.77
C TRP A 381 7.34 -2.12 12.46
N ALA A 382 6.81 -1.41 11.45
CA ALA A 382 7.53 -1.21 10.18
C ALA A 382 8.87 -0.50 10.38
N ASN A 383 8.90 0.55 11.19
CA ASN A 383 10.13 1.26 11.55
C ASN A 383 11.12 0.36 12.29
N TRP A 384 10.64 -0.51 13.18
CA TRP A 384 11.49 -1.43 13.93
C TRP A 384 12.10 -2.51 13.02
N VAL A 385 11.32 -3.08 12.09
CA VAL A 385 11.82 -4.02 11.07
C VAL A 385 12.89 -3.37 10.20
N GLU A 386 12.69 -2.11 9.81
CA GLU A 386 13.69 -1.38 9.03
C GLU A 386 15.02 -1.23 9.79
N LYS A 387 14.97 -0.90 11.09
CA LYS A 387 16.16 -0.85 11.95
C LYS A 387 16.83 -2.22 12.16
N ASN A 388 16.10 -3.31 11.97
CA ASN A 388 16.57 -4.68 12.17
C ASN A 388 16.66 -5.50 10.86
N THR A 389 16.73 -4.83 9.70
CA THR A 389 16.69 -5.50 8.38
C THR A 389 17.78 -6.55 8.24
N GLU A 390 19.02 -6.26 8.64
CA GLU A 390 20.14 -7.21 8.54
C GLU A 390 19.90 -8.48 9.37
N ARG A 391 19.34 -8.35 10.58
CA ARG A 391 18.98 -9.51 11.43
C ARG A 391 17.93 -10.38 10.75
N PHE A 392 16.93 -9.77 10.11
CA PHE A 392 15.91 -10.51 9.36
C PHE A 392 16.46 -11.16 8.09
N LEU A 393 17.36 -10.49 7.36
CA LEU A 393 18.03 -11.06 6.19
C LEU A 393 18.91 -12.26 6.56
N ALA A 394 19.57 -12.22 7.72
CA ALA A 394 20.33 -13.35 8.24
C ALA A 394 19.43 -14.50 8.76
N LEU A 395 18.22 -14.18 9.21
CA LEU A 395 17.24 -15.16 9.71
C LEU A 395 16.51 -15.91 8.58
N LEU A 396 16.09 -15.18 7.55
CA LEU A 396 15.13 -15.62 6.54
C LEU A 396 15.80 -15.85 5.20
N GLN A 397 15.40 -16.90 4.49
CA GLN A 397 15.66 -17.04 3.05
C GLN A 397 14.60 -16.30 2.23
N PRO A 398 14.87 -15.92 0.97
CA PRO A 398 13.85 -15.33 0.09
C PRO A 398 12.58 -16.19 0.05
N GLY A 399 11.42 -15.57 0.22
CA GLY A 399 10.12 -16.24 0.31
C GLY A 399 9.74 -16.74 1.71
N GLU A 400 10.67 -16.75 2.68
CA GLU A 400 10.34 -17.05 4.08
C GLU A 400 9.75 -15.83 4.81
N ARG A 401 9.03 -16.10 5.89
CA ARG A 401 8.56 -15.05 6.81
C ARG A 401 8.70 -15.46 8.27
N ALA A 402 9.08 -14.50 9.10
CA ALA A 402 9.03 -14.61 10.55
C ALA A 402 7.75 -13.96 11.07
N VAL A 403 7.02 -14.67 11.93
CA VAL A 403 5.79 -14.19 12.57
C VAL A 403 6.03 -14.12 14.08
N GLY A 404 5.55 -13.04 14.68
CA GLY A 404 5.70 -12.82 16.11
C GLY A 404 4.65 -11.90 16.68
N GLU A 405 4.73 -11.72 18.00
CA GLU A 405 3.90 -10.81 18.75
C GLU A 405 4.65 -9.48 18.92
N TRP A 406 3.99 -8.39 18.54
CA TRP A 406 4.48 -7.03 18.74
C TRP A 406 3.87 -6.45 20.01
N LEU A 407 4.71 -6.30 21.05
CA LEU A 407 4.29 -5.93 22.39
C LEU A 407 4.39 -4.44 22.68
N ALA A 408 4.72 -3.59 21.70
CA ALA A 408 4.96 -2.17 21.96
C ALA A 408 3.75 -1.43 22.56
N MET A 409 2.54 -1.80 22.15
CA MET A 409 1.29 -1.24 22.66
C MET A 409 0.54 -2.31 23.46
N ALA A 410 0.06 -1.97 24.65
CA ALA A 410 -0.70 -2.89 25.49
C ALA A 410 -2.13 -3.06 24.96
N HIS A 411 -2.58 -4.30 24.79
CA HIS A 411 -3.93 -4.60 24.31
C HIS A 411 -4.88 -4.94 25.48
N GLY A 412 -4.56 -5.96 26.28
CA GLY A 412 -5.24 -6.28 27.54
C GLY A 412 -4.27 -6.70 28.67
N THR A 413 -2.96 -6.62 28.40
CA THR A 413 -1.87 -7.00 29.31
C THR A 413 -0.75 -5.97 29.16
N ARG A 414 -0.35 -5.36 30.26
CA ARG A 414 0.83 -4.48 30.31
C ARG A 414 2.08 -5.29 30.54
N TYR A 415 3.15 -4.85 29.91
CA TYR A 415 4.46 -5.49 29.99
C TYR A 415 5.53 -4.46 30.35
N LYS A 416 6.29 -4.73 31.40
CA LYS A 416 7.58 -4.09 31.66
C LYS A 416 8.66 -4.86 30.90
N LEU A 417 8.88 -4.45 29.65
CA LEU A 417 9.77 -5.17 28.74
C LEU A 417 11.24 -5.03 29.15
N HIS A 418 11.86 -6.15 29.50
CA HIS A 418 13.32 -6.27 29.75
C HIS A 418 14.10 -6.72 28.50
N HIS A 419 13.41 -6.83 27.37
CA HIS A 419 13.91 -7.28 26.08
C HIS A 419 13.23 -6.51 24.94
N GLU A 420 13.59 -6.81 23.69
CA GLU A 420 13.00 -6.14 22.53
C GLU A 420 11.47 -6.35 22.42
N PRO A 421 10.72 -5.39 21.86
CA PRO A 421 9.26 -5.45 21.77
C PRO A 421 8.70 -6.52 20.80
N PHE A 422 9.54 -7.14 19.97
CA PHE A 422 9.12 -8.19 19.03
C PHE A 422 9.49 -9.57 19.58
N VAL A 423 8.50 -10.44 19.72
CA VAL A 423 8.68 -11.82 20.20
C VAL A 423 8.31 -12.81 19.10
N LEU A 424 9.31 -13.44 18.49
CA LEU A 424 9.17 -14.35 17.36
C LEU A 424 8.65 -15.71 17.81
N PHE A 425 7.52 -16.16 17.26
CA PHE A 425 6.92 -17.46 17.63
C PHE A 425 6.83 -18.46 16.47
N ASP A 426 6.93 -18.04 15.21
CA ASP A 426 6.91 -18.95 14.06
C ASP A 426 7.75 -18.43 12.89
N ILE A 427 8.30 -19.35 12.09
CA ILE A 427 8.88 -19.08 10.77
C ILE A 427 8.16 -19.96 9.76
N PHE A 428 7.73 -19.37 8.65
CA PHE A 428 7.13 -20.10 7.53
C PHE A 428 8.07 -20.07 6.33
N ASN A 429 8.09 -21.20 5.61
CA ASN A 429 8.79 -21.29 4.34
C ASN A 429 7.95 -20.73 3.17
N GLN A 430 8.54 -20.70 1.98
CA GLN A 430 7.89 -20.21 0.75
C GLN A 430 6.63 -21.01 0.35
N GLU A 431 6.52 -22.28 0.73
CA GLU A 431 5.32 -23.11 0.51
C GLU A 431 4.28 -22.94 1.62
N ASN A 432 4.41 -21.89 2.45
CA ASN A 432 3.48 -21.57 3.53
C ASN A 432 3.38 -22.67 4.60
N ARG A 433 4.49 -23.36 4.89
CA ARG A 433 4.58 -24.38 5.95
C ARG A 433 5.39 -23.86 7.12
N GLU A 434 4.90 -24.14 8.33
CA GLU A 434 5.57 -23.77 9.59
C GLU A 434 6.80 -24.65 9.83
N MET A 435 7.90 -24.01 10.19
CA MET A 435 9.16 -24.63 10.61
C MET A 435 9.06 -25.13 12.04
N GLU A 436 9.55 -26.35 12.33
CA GLU A 436 9.52 -26.95 13.67
C GLU A 436 10.12 -26.06 14.77
N TYR A 437 9.62 -26.18 16.00
CA TYR A 437 9.95 -25.29 17.11
C TYR A 437 11.46 -25.20 17.37
N LEU A 438 12.16 -26.34 17.41
CA LEU A 438 13.61 -26.33 17.66
C LEU A 438 14.40 -25.68 16.52
N GLN A 439 13.98 -25.90 15.27
CA GLN A 439 14.61 -25.26 14.11
C GLN A 439 14.40 -23.75 14.13
N MET A 440 13.16 -23.32 14.36
CA MET A 440 12.80 -21.91 14.51
C MET A 440 13.55 -21.27 15.67
N LYS A 441 13.59 -21.91 16.85
CA LYS A 441 14.28 -21.42 18.04
C LYS A 441 15.78 -21.28 17.80
N ASN A 442 16.41 -22.24 17.14
CA ASN A 442 17.83 -22.18 16.81
C ASN A 442 18.13 -21.01 15.86
N LYS A 443 17.30 -20.82 14.82
CA LYS A 443 17.39 -19.65 13.93
C LYS A 443 17.21 -18.33 14.68
N ALA A 444 16.19 -18.23 15.52
CA ALA A 444 15.90 -17.05 16.32
C ALA A 444 17.08 -16.71 17.25
N ASN A 445 17.58 -17.70 18.00
CA ASN A 445 18.73 -17.55 18.91
C ASN A 445 20.00 -17.11 18.17
N ALA A 446 20.28 -17.68 16.99
CA ALA A 446 21.44 -17.31 16.19
C ALA A 446 21.45 -15.82 15.81
N GLN A 447 20.27 -15.23 15.61
CA GLN A 447 20.08 -13.80 15.29
C GLN A 447 19.58 -12.98 16.49
N LYS A 448 19.68 -13.54 17.71
CA LYS A 448 19.31 -12.94 18.99
C LYS A 448 17.87 -12.43 19.06
N PHE A 449 16.94 -13.04 18.32
CA PHE A 449 15.51 -12.75 18.47
C PHE A 449 14.96 -13.39 19.73
N VAL A 450 14.11 -12.65 20.45
CA VAL A 450 13.37 -13.18 21.59
C VAL A 450 12.26 -14.12 21.10
N THR A 451 12.07 -15.26 21.76
CA THR A 451 10.96 -16.18 21.52
C THR A 451 10.08 -16.30 22.77
N PRO A 452 8.79 -16.65 22.65
CA PRO A 452 7.97 -16.88 23.84
C PRO A 452 8.59 -17.94 24.74
N LYS A 453 8.45 -17.79 26.05
CA LYS A 453 8.95 -18.76 27.03
C LYS A 453 8.47 -20.16 26.69
N LEU A 454 9.42 -21.09 26.63
CA LEU A 454 9.13 -22.52 26.57
C LEU A 454 8.66 -23.00 27.94
N ILE A 455 7.44 -23.52 27.97
CA ILE A 455 6.82 -24.09 29.17
C ILE A 455 7.06 -25.59 29.20
N HIS A 456 6.90 -26.26 28.06
CA HIS A 456 7.06 -27.71 27.96
C HIS A 456 7.44 -28.14 26.55
N ILE A 457 8.22 -29.23 26.45
CA ILE A 457 8.53 -29.89 25.19
C ILE A 457 8.65 -31.40 25.38
N GLY A 458 7.89 -32.19 24.62
CA GLY A 458 7.97 -33.66 24.68
C GLY A 458 6.59 -34.33 24.64
N ALA A 459 6.34 -35.22 25.60
CA ALA A 459 5.06 -35.92 25.76
C ALA A 459 3.87 -34.94 25.99
N PRO A 460 2.61 -35.37 25.87
CA PRO A 460 1.46 -34.56 26.24
C PRO A 460 1.59 -33.94 27.63
N CYS A 461 1.08 -32.72 27.79
CA CYS A 461 1.09 -32.01 29.06
C CYS A 461 -0.26 -31.32 29.29
N SER A 462 -0.85 -31.60 30.45
CA SER A 462 -2.18 -31.11 30.82
C SER A 462 -2.18 -29.60 31.00
N LEU A 463 -3.36 -28.99 30.84
CA LEU A 463 -3.55 -27.56 31.07
C LEU A 463 -3.08 -27.15 32.47
N GLU A 464 -3.50 -27.88 33.50
CA GLU A 464 -3.14 -27.59 34.90
C GLU A 464 -1.61 -27.59 35.12
N LYS A 465 -0.91 -28.63 34.63
CA LYS A 465 0.55 -28.71 34.75
C LYS A 465 1.24 -27.58 34.01
N ALA A 466 0.77 -27.25 32.81
CA ALA A 466 1.37 -26.18 32.03
C ALA A 466 1.14 -24.79 32.65
N LEU A 467 -0.05 -24.53 33.22
CA LEU A 467 -0.34 -23.27 33.93
C LEU A 467 0.49 -23.13 35.20
N ALA A 468 0.71 -24.22 35.95
CA ALA A 468 1.56 -24.21 37.13
C ALA A 468 3.03 -23.85 36.81
N ILE A 469 3.51 -24.16 35.60
CA ILE A 469 4.85 -23.78 35.14
C ILE A 469 4.89 -22.33 34.63
N LEU A 470 3.80 -21.84 34.03
CA LEU A 470 3.71 -20.47 33.53
C LEU A 470 3.75 -19.42 34.67
N ASP A 471 3.05 -19.71 35.76
CA ASP A 471 2.96 -18.84 36.94
C ASP A 471 2.54 -17.40 36.57
N GLU A 472 3.38 -16.39 36.87
CA GLU A 472 3.10 -14.97 36.60
C GLU A 472 3.44 -14.51 35.16
N GLY A 473 3.99 -15.41 34.32
CA GLY A 473 4.48 -15.09 32.98
C GLY A 473 5.95 -14.62 32.97
N HIS A 474 6.60 -14.68 31.81
CA HIS A 474 8.06 -14.56 31.72
C HIS A 474 8.54 -13.44 30.79
N HIS A 475 7.62 -12.61 30.29
CA HIS A 475 7.92 -11.46 29.43
C HIS A 475 7.69 -10.11 30.13
N GLY A 476 7.72 -10.11 31.46
CA GLY A 476 7.58 -8.90 32.29
C GLY A 476 6.12 -8.43 32.42
N SER A 477 5.16 -9.36 32.40
CA SER A 477 3.74 -9.05 32.58
C SER A 477 3.51 -8.35 33.93
N GLU A 478 2.91 -7.16 33.91
CA GLU A 478 2.47 -6.47 35.14
C GLU A 478 1.04 -6.86 35.54
N ASP A 479 0.28 -7.36 34.57
CA ASP A 479 -1.02 -7.97 34.75
C ASP A 479 -0.88 -9.50 34.61
N ALA A 480 -1.92 -10.26 34.97
CA ALA A 480 -1.93 -11.71 34.77
C ALA A 480 -1.56 -12.08 33.31
N PRO A 481 -0.78 -13.14 33.05
CA PRO A 481 -0.41 -13.52 31.69
C PRO A 481 -1.64 -13.87 30.85
N GLU A 482 -1.53 -13.80 29.53
CA GLU A 482 -2.68 -14.06 28.65
C GLU A 482 -3.09 -15.53 28.65
N GLY A 483 -2.11 -16.42 28.61
CA GLY A 483 -2.31 -17.87 28.67
C GLY A 483 -1.21 -18.66 27.97
N LEU A 484 -1.59 -19.70 27.25
CA LEU A 484 -0.67 -20.70 26.70
C LEU A 484 -1.03 -21.11 25.27
N VAL A 485 -0.04 -21.55 24.49
CA VAL A 485 -0.22 -22.13 23.16
C VAL A 485 0.41 -23.52 23.13
N TRP A 486 -0.39 -24.53 22.79
CA TRP A 486 0.04 -25.88 22.46
C TRP A 486 0.26 -26.00 20.95
N ARG A 487 1.26 -26.77 20.58
CA ARG A 487 1.61 -27.11 19.21
C ARG A 487 2.00 -28.58 19.15
N LEU A 488 1.40 -29.32 18.22
CA LEU A 488 1.80 -30.70 17.91
C LEU A 488 2.70 -30.73 16.69
N GLU A 489 3.88 -31.32 16.85
CA GLU A 489 4.83 -31.56 15.78
C GLU A 489 5.01 -33.06 15.53
N ARG A 490 5.24 -33.42 14.27
CA ARG A 490 5.53 -34.80 13.84
C ARG A 490 6.40 -34.78 12.60
N SER A 491 7.53 -35.48 12.66
CA SER A 491 8.37 -35.81 11.51
C SER A 491 8.66 -34.60 10.59
N GLY A 492 9.10 -33.47 11.15
CA GLY A 492 9.45 -32.29 10.36
C GLY A 492 8.29 -31.33 10.08
N LYS A 493 7.12 -31.52 10.72
CA LYS A 493 5.90 -30.75 10.40
C LYS A 493 5.11 -30.36 11.64
N VAL A 494 4.54 -29.16 11.60
CA VAL A 494 3.47 -28.75 12.51
C VAL A 494 2.15 -29.27 12.01
N LEU A 495 1.44 -30.03 12.85
CA LEU A 495 0.15 -30.61 12.48
C LEU A 495 -1.01 -29.68 12.84
N PHE A 496 -1.04 -29.17 14.07
CA PHE A 496 -2.03 -28.21 14.52
C PHE A 496 -1.61 -27.54 15.83
N LYS A 497 -2.29 -26.45 16.16
CA LYS A 497 -2.10 -25.65 17.38
C LYS A 497 -3.43 -25.47 18.11
N ALA A 498 -3.35 -25.29 19.42
CA ALA A 498 -4.47 -24.87 20.25
C ALA A 498 -3.99 -23.84 21.29
N LYS A 499 -4.85 -22.90 21.67
CA LYS A 499 -4.52 -21.90 22.69
C LYS A 499 -5.45 -21.98 23.90
N TYR A 500 -4.95 -21.54 25.04
CA TYR A 500 -5.71 -21.23 26.23
C TYR A 500 -5.57 -19.75 26.53
N VAL A 501 -6.68 -19.12 26.87
CA VAL A 501 -6.75 -17.75 27.37
C VAL A 501 -7.57 -17.78 28.66
N TYR A 502 -7.07 -17.12 29.70
CA TYR A 502 -7.75 -17.10 31.00
C TYR A 502 -9.19 -16.53 30.89
N PRO A 503 -10.17 -17.10 31.63
CA PRO A 503 -11.58 -16.68 31.58
C PRO A 503 -11.83 -15.20 31.89
N ASN A 504 -11.01 -14.60 32.74
CA ASN A 504 -11.14 -13.21 33.19
C ASN A 504 -10.47 -12.19 32.26
N LYS A 505 -9.77 -12.62 31.20
CA LYS A 505 -9.14 -11.70 30.25
C LYS A 505 -10.19 -10.98 29.41
N LEU A 506 -10.00 -9.67 29.23
CA LEU A 506 -10.85 -8.82 28.40
C LEU A 506 -10.07 -8.41 27.16
N ASP A 507 -10.61 -8.72 25.98
CA ASP A 507 -9.97 -8.37 24.71
C ASP A 507 -9.89 -6.86 24.55
N GLY A 508 -8.69 -6.35 24.26
CA GLY A 508 -8.50 -4.94 23.92
C GLY A 508 -8.89 -3.97 25.03
N SER A 509 -8.91 -4.39 26.30
CA SER A 509 -9.36 -3.57 27.43
C SER A 509 -8.54 -2.30 27.66
N LEU A 510 -7.36 -2.19 27.03
CA LEU A 510 -6.48 -1.02 27.08
C LEU A 510 -6.41 -0.27 25.75
N LEU A 511 -7.13 -0.74 24.72
CA LEU A 511 -7.17 -0.09 23.41
C LEU A 511 -8.03 1.17 23.45
N THR A 512 -7.61 2.18 22.69
CA THR A 512 -8.32 3.47 22.59
C THR A 512 -9.72 3.29 22.02
N GLU A 513 -9.90 2.38 21.06
CA GLU A 513 -11.19 2.08 20.44
C GLU A 513 -12.20 1.48 21.42
N THR A 514 -11.72 0.82 22.48
CA THR A 514 -12.55 0.19 23.51
C THR A 514 -12.79 1.14 24.69
N THR A 515 -11.81 1.95 25.05
CA THR A 515 -11.83 2.75 26.29
C THR A 515 -12.10 4.24 26.09
N GLY A 516 -11.90 4.77 24.88
CA GLY A 516 -11.87 6.21 24.59
C GLY A 516 -10.67 6.95 25.19
N LYS A 517 -9.71 6.24 25.80
CA LYS A 517 -8.52 6.83 26.46
C LYS A 517 -7.28 6.75 25.55
N PRO A 518 -6.25 7.59 25.78
CA PRO A 518 -4.98 7.49 25.06
C PRO A 518 -4.38 6.08 25.16
N SER A 519 -3.70 5.65 24.09
CA SER A 519 -3.13 4.30 24.01
C SER A 519 -2.04 4.09 25.07
N VAL A 520 -2.02 2.89 25.67
CA VAL A 520 -1.01 2.49 26.66
C VAL A 520 0.17 1.82 25.95
N TRP A 521 1.39 2.29 26.22
CA TRP A 521 2.60 1.83 25.55
C TRP A 521 3.54 1.11 26.53
N ASN A 522 3.92 -0.13 26.18
CA ASN A 522 4.97 -0.87 26.87
C ASN A 522 6.37 -0.48 26.35
N TRP A 523 6.44 0.00 25.10
CA TRP A 523 7.67 0.46 24.45
C TRP A 523 7.38 1.51 23.39
N ARG A 524 8.23 2.54 23.35
CA ARG A 524 8.36 3.48 22.22
C ARG A 524 9.85 3.65 21.93
N PRO A 525 10.24 3.91 20.67
CA PRO A 525 11.61 4.31 20.38
C PRO A 525 11.92 5.64 21.10
N GLU A 526 13.11 5.73 21.67
CA GLU A 526 13.67 6.99 22.21
C GLU A 526 13.83 8.06 21.13
#